data_AF-A0A894K8A3-F1
#
_entry.id   AF-A0A894K8A3-F1
#
_cell.length_a   1.000
_cell.length_b   1.000
_cell.length_c   1.000
_cell.angle_alpha   90.00
_cell.angle_beta   90.00
_cell.angle_gamma   90.00
#
_symmetry.space_group_name_H-M   'P 1'
#
loop_
_entity.id
_entity.type
_entity.pdbx_description
1 polymer ?
#
loop_
_entity_poly.entity_id
_entity_poly.type
_entity_poly.pdbx_seq_one_letter_code
_entity_poly.pdbx_strand_id
1 'polypeptide(L)'
;MGNGSGTGVSEVDYNVFAFPKESWRTSKKPKGQQSGKSRSRKRKKHRKSIIHQKDSGYCYLCATLRNDYTYKPTQEHHVMFGSGQRELSEEYGLTVQLCMEHHKEGPEAAHNNQAIRELLCRDAQAAFMMEYQELEWMQIFKKNYLEAPTL
;
A
#
# COMPACT_ATOMS: atom_id res chain seq x y z
N MET A 1 52.46 -30.82 25.09
CA MET A 1 52.04 -30.62 23.69
C MET A 1 50.53 -30.79 23.60
N GLY A 2 49.82 -29.84 22.96
CA GLY A 2 48.40 -29.89 22.52
C GLY A 2 47.36 -29.75 23.64
N ASN A 3 46.73 -28.60 23.94
CA ASN A 3 45.82 -27.73 23.16
C ASN A 3 44.69 -28.54 22.50
N GLY A 4 43.44 -28.45 23.00
CA GLY A 4 42.41 -27.48 22.54
C GLY A 4 41.84 -27.94 21.19
N SER A 5 40.54 -28.15 20.94
CA SER A 5 39.40 -27.30 21.29
C SER A 5 38.14 -28.12 20.95
N GLY A 6 37.31 -28.46 21.94
CA GLY A 6 35.96 -28.92 21.68
C GLY A 6 35.05 -27.70 21.62
N THR A 7 34.74 -27.19 20.43
CA THR A 7 33.73 -26.14 20.25
C THR A 7 32.37 -26.71 20.59
N GLY A 8 31.93 -26.50 21.84
CA GLY A 8 30.54 -26.70 22.23
C GLY A 8 29.68 -25.63 21.57
N VAL A 9 29.13 -25.94 20.39
CA VAL A 9 27.97 -25.23 19.87
C VAL A 9 26.79 -25.59 20.76
N SER A 10 26.40 -24.63 21.60
CA SER A 10 25.16 -24.69 22.36
C SER A 10 24.00 -24.83 21.39
N GLU A 11 23.39 -26.01 21.37
CA GLU A 11 22.16 -26.30 20.65
C GLU A 11 21.06 -25.38 21.21
N VAL A 12 20.72 -24.33 20.48
CA VAL A 12 19.60 -23.45 20.83
C VAL A 12 18.30 -24.23 20.64
N ASP A 13 17.69 -24.62 21.76
CA ASP A 13 16.39 -25.28 21.79
C ASP A 13 15.29 -24.27 21.40
N TYR A 14 14.89 -24.32 20.13
CA TYR A 14 13.84 -23.48 19.55
C TYR A 14 12.42 -23.80 20.09
N ASN A 15 12.25 -24.76 21.00
CA ASN A 15 10.94 -25.07 21.60
C ASN A 15 10.50 -24.09 22.70
N VAL A 16 11.37 -23.19 23.18
CA VAL A 16 11.01 -22.18 24.21
C VAL A 16 10.06 -21.10 23.67
N PHE A 17 9.99 -20.89 22.36
CA PHE A 17 9.03 -19.96 21.74
C PHE A 17 7.70 -20.63 21.31
N ALA A 18 7.52 -21.92 21.62
CA ALA A 18 6.27 -22.61 21.33
C ALA A 18 5.18 -22.19 22.31
N PHE A 19 4.27 -21.33 21.84
CA PHE A 19 3.06 -20.92 22.56
C PHE A 19 2.25 -22.16 23.03
N PRO A 20 1.87 -22.24 24.33
CA PRO A 20 1.14 -23.38 24.87
C PRO A 20 -0.20 -23.59 24.14
N LYS A 21 -0.34 -24.72 23.44
CA LYS A 21 -1.55 -25.14 22.73
C LYS A 21 -2.70 -25.59 23.65
N GLU A 22 -2.64 -25.32 24.95
CA GLU A 22 -3.62 -25.82 25.95
C GLU A 22 -4.75 -24.81 26.25
N SER A 23 -4.66 -23.57 25.75
CA SER A 23 -5.65 -22.50 26.03
C SER A 23 -6.85 -22.48 25.08
N TRP A 24 -6.92 -23.39 24.10
CA TRP A 24 -8.09 -23.54 23.21
C TRP A 24 -9.20 -24.45 23.78
N ARG A 25 -9.27 -24.64 25.10
CA ARG A 25 -10.43 -25.30 25.71
C ARG A 25 -11.71 -24.56 25.29
N THR A 26 -12.48 -25.26 24.48
CA THR A 26 -13.76 -24.85 23.91
C THR A 26 -14.78 -24.64 25.03
N SER A 27 -14.98 -23.37 25.43
CA SER A 27 -16.15 -23.01 26.21
C SER A 27 -17.40 -23.09 25.32
N LYS A 28 -18.20 -24.14 25.52
CA LYS A 28 -19.53 -24.29 24.94
C LYS A 28 -20.39 -23.08 25.33
N LYS A 29 -20.79 -22.26 24.37
CA LYS A 29 -21.72 -21.14 24.57
C LYS A 29 -23.15 -21.66 24.81
N PRO A 30 -23.91 -21.10 25.76
CA PRO A 30 -25.34 -21.39 25.89
C PRO A 30 -26.11 -20.85 24.68
N LYS A 31 -27.12 -21.62 24.25
CA LYS A 31 -28.07 -21.23 23.21
C LYS A 31 -29.04 -20.19 23.74
N GLY A 32 -29.13 -19.08 23.03
CA GLY A 32 -30.25 -18.14 23.13
C GLY A 32 -29.81 -16.70 23.23
N GLN A 33 -29.66 -16.03 22.09
CA GLN A 33 -30.29 -14.72 21.92
C GLN A 33 -30.33 -14.34 20.44
N GLN A 34 -31.47 -13.76 20.08
CA GLN A 34 -31.94 -13.52 18.74
C GLN A 34 -31.01 -12.62 17.94
N SER A 35 -30.96 -12.90 16.64
CA SER A 35 -30.21 -12.21 15.60
C SER A 35 -30.35 -10.68 15.67
N GLY A 36 -29.32 -10.02 16.17
CA GLY A 36 -29.13 -8.58 15.95
C GLY A 36 -28.90 -8.34 14.47
N LYS A 37 -29.83 -7.64 13.81
CA LYS A 37 -29.70 -7.15 12.43
C LYS A 37 -28.30 -6.54 12.24
N SER A 38 -27.48 -7.12 11.36
CA SER A 38 -26.23 -6.49 10.95
C SER A 38 -26.59 -5.15 10.32
N ARG A 39 -26.24 -4.05 10.99
CA ARG A 39 -26.33 -2.72 10.37
C ARG A 39 -25.43 -2.76 9.15
N SER A 40 -26.03 -2.68 7.96
CA SER A 40 -25.32 -2.50 6.70
C SER A 40 -24.32 -1.36 6.88
N ARG A 41 -23.01 -1.66 6.78
CA ARG A 41 -21.98 -0.63 6.85
C ARG A 41 -22.22 0.31 5.67
N LYS A 42 -22.55 1.58 5.96
CA LYS A 42 -22.74 2.60 4.93
C LYS A 42 -21.46 2.67 4.08
N ARG A 43 -21.59 2.55 2.75
CA ARG A 43 -20.44 2.67 1.83
C ARG A 43 -19.74 4.00 2.07
N LYS A 44 -18.44 3.97 2.34
CA LYS A 44 -17.61 5.17 2.39
C LYS A 44 -17.63 5.81 0.99
N LYS A 45 -17.79 7.13 0.93
CA LYS A 45 -17.66 7.88 -0.32
C LYS A 45 -16.18 8.16 -0.52
N HIS A 46 -15.59 7.62 -1.58
CA HIS A 46 -14.20 7.89 -1.93
C HIS A 46 -14.04 9.33 -2.42
N ARG A 47 -12.90 9.97 -2.11
CA ARG A 47 -12.60 11.31 -2.61
C ARG A 47 -12.25 11.27 -4.10
N LYS A 48 -12.30 12.44 -4.73
CA LYS A 48 -11.70 12.61 -6.06
C LYS A 48 -10.20 12.57 -5.93
N SER A 49 -9.51 12.12 -6.98
CA SER A 49 -8.05 12.19 -6.99
C SER A 49 -7.56 13.64 -6.98
N ILE A 50 -6.49 13.88 -6.22
CA ILE A 50 -5.76 15.17 -6.18
C ILE A 50 -4.58 15.19 -7.17
N ILE A 51 -4.15 14.02 -7.65
CA ILE A 51 -2.98 13.89 -8.55
C ILE A 51 -3.44 13.97 -10.00
N HIS A 52 -4.50 13.24 -10.34
CA HIS A 52 -4.95 13.10 -11.73
C HIS A 52 -6.46 12.97 -11.82
N GLN A 53 -7.09 13.83 -12.61
CA GLN A 53 -8.54 13.86 -12.69
C GLN A 53 -9.10 12.54 -13.22
N LYS A 54 -10.12 12.04 -12.51
CA LYS A 54 -10.93 10.91 -12.97
C LYS A 54 -11.61 11.28 -14.29
N ASP A 55 -11.67 10.32 -15.20
CA ASP A 55 -12.28 10.47 -16.53
C ASP A 55 -11.59 11.50 -17.45
N SER A 56 -10.33 11.86 -17.16
CA SER A 56 -9.45 12.64 -18.04
C SER A 56 -9.26 12.01 -19.43
N GLY A 57 -9.51 10.71 -19.55
CA GLY A 57 -9.45 9.97 -20.82
C GLY A 57 -8.05 9.57 -21.24
N TYR A 58 -6.99 10.01 -20.56
CA TYR A 58 -5.61 9.65 -20.86
C TYR A 58 -4.87 9.05 -19.65
N CYS A 59 -3.80 8.31 -19.95
CA CYS A 59 -2.94 7.70 -18.93
C CYS A 59 -1.98 8.73 -18.35
N TYR A 60 -1.94 8.83 -17.01
CA TYR A 60 -1.05 9.75 -16.30
C TYR A 60 0.42 9.53 -16.69
N LEU A 61 0.89 8.27 -16.73
CA LEU A 61 2.27 7.96 -17.08
C LEU A 61 2.59 8.19 -18.57
N CYS A 62 1.63 8.04 -19.48
CA CYS A 62 1.83 8.42 -20.88
C CYS A 62 2.05 9.94 -21.01
N ALA A 63 1.26 10.74 -20.28
CA ALA A 63 1.42 12.19 -20.27
C ALA A 63 2.76 12.60 -19.62
N THR A 64 3.09 12.06 -18.45
CA THR A 64 4.29 12.45 -17.71
C THR A 64 5.60 12.00 -18.40
N LEU A 65 5.64 10.78 -18.95
CA LEU A 65 6.88 10.22 -19.52
C LEU A 65 7.06 10.54 -21.00
N ARG A 66 5.96 10.69 -21.76
CA ARG A 66 5.99 10.79 -23.22
C ARG A 66 5.24 11.99 -23.77
N ASN A 67 4.66 12.83 -22.90
CA ASN A 67 3.81 13.95 -23.30
C ASN A 67 2.63 13.52 -24.20
N ASP A 68 2.14 12.28 -23.99
CA ASP A 68 1.06 11.68 -24.76
C ASP A 68 -0.27 11.76 -23.99
N TYR A 69 -1.16 12.63 -24.49
CA TYR A 69 -2.50 12.88 -23.95
C TYR A 69 -3.60 12.23 -24.78
N THR A 70 -3.26 11.26 -25.63
CA THR A 70 -4.26 10.55 -26.44
C THR A 70 -5.23 9.76 -25.56
N TYR A 71 -6.46 9.62 -26.06
CA TYR A 71 -7.48 8.86 -25.35
C TYR A 71 -7.11 7.37 -25.27
N LYS A 72 -7.11 6.81 -24.06
CA LYS A 72 -6.83 5.38 -23.81
C LYS A 72 -7.77 4.82 -22.75
N PRO A 73 -8.15 3.53 -22.83
CA PRO A 73 -8.83 2.87 -21.73
C PRO A 73 -7.90 2.84 -20.51
N THR A 74 -8.35 3.45 -19.42
CA THR A 74 -7.56 3.57 -18.17
C THR A 74 -8.25 2.87 -17.00
N GLN A 75 -7.44 2.42 -16.06
CA GLN A 75 -7.85 1.84 -14.79
C GLN A 75 -7.34 2.72 -13.65
N GLU A 76 -8.16 2.84 -12.61
CA GLU A 76 -7.79 3.54 -11.38
C GLU A 76 -6.71 2.73 -10.66
N HIS A 77 -5.59 3.39 -10.38
CA HIS A 77 -4.44 2.85 -9.68
C HIS A 77 -4.25 3.61 -8.36
N HIS A 78 -4.13 2.87 -7.27
CA HIS A 78 -3.85 3.44 -5.95
C HIS A 78 -2.34 3.55 -5.79
N VAL A 79 -1.84 4.77 -5.63
CA VAL A 79 -0.39 5.02 -5.62
C VAL A 79 0.26 4.38 -4.39
N MET A 80 -0.39 4.47 -3.22
CA MET A 80 0.13 3.89 -1.99
C MET A 80 -0.29 2.42 -1.89
N PHE A 81 0.67 1.55 -1.64
CA PHE A 81 0.56 0.09 -1.74
C PHE A 81 0.95 -0.56 -0.41
N GLY A 82 0.41 -1.75 -0.15
CA GLY A 82 0.62 -2.47 1.11
C GLY A 82 -0.60 -2.41 2.03
N SER A 83 -0.49 -3.09 3.17
CA SER A 83 -1.62 -3.27 4.09
C SER A 83 -2.12 -1.93 4.61
N GLY A 84 -3.41 -1.64 4.39
CA GLY A 84 -4.08 -0.40 4.79
C GLY A 84 -3.81 0.84 3.91
N GLN A 85 -2.77 0.83 3.06
CA GLN A 85 -2.42 2.00 2.25
C GLN A 85 -3.38 2.27 1.08
N ARG A 86 -4.12 1.23 0.64
CA ARG A 86 -5.20 1.39 -0.34
C ARG A 86 -6.30 2.31 0.17
N GLU A 87 -6.73 2.10 1.42
CA GLU A 87 -7.79 2.92 2.04
C GLU A 87 -7.33 4.37 2.21
N LEU A 88 -6.07 4.58 2.61
CA LEU A 88 -5.49 5.92 2.69
C LEU A 88 -5.42 6.60 1.31
N SER A 89 -5.06 5.87 0.26
CA SER A 89 -5.07 6.41 -1.11
C SER A 89 -6.47 6.84 -1.53
N GLU A 90 -7.49 6.07 -1.18
CA GLU A 90 -8.89 6.41 -1.47
C GLU A 90 -9.41 7.57 -0.61
N GLU A 91 -8.94 7.70 0.64
CA GLU A 91 -9.33 8.73 1.60
C GLU A 91 -8.74 10.10 1.27
N TYR A 92 -7.47 10.14 0.84
CA TYR A 92 -6.76 11.37 0.50
C TYR A 92 -6.70 11.65 -1.02
N GLY A 93 -7.33 10.81 -1.84
CA GLY A 93 -7.36 11.02 -3.29
C GLY A 93 -6.00 10.77 -3.98
N LEU A 94 -5.17 9.88 -3.45
CA LEU A 94 -3.89 9.51 -4.04
C LEU A 94 -4.05 8.38 -5.06
N THR A 95 -4.87 8.63 -6.07
CA THR A 95 -5.12 7.69 -7.17
C THR A 95 -4.79 8.31 -8.53
N VAL A 96 -4.41 7.49 -9.50
CA VAL A 96 -4.13 7.93 -10.88
C VAL A 96 -4.80 7.00 -11.88
N GLN A 97 -5.04 7.49 -13.10
CA GLN A 97 -5.60 6.70 -14.19
C GLN A 97 -4.46 6.20 -15.08
N LEU A 98 -4.29 4.89 -15.19
CA LEU A 98 -3.22 4.26 -15.98
C LEU A 98 -3.79 3.36 -17.06
N CYS A 99 -3.18 3.36 -18.26
CA CYS A 99 -3.49 2.36 -19.28
C CYS A 99 -3.00 0.97 -18.84
N MET A 100 -3.47 -0.10 -19.49
CA MET A 100 -3.08 -1.48 -19.13
C MET A 100 -1.56 -1.71 -19.16
N GLU A 101 -0.87 -1.12 -20.14
CA GLU A 101 0.58 -1.18 -20.28
C GLU A 101 1.29 -0.56 -19.07
N HIS A 102 0.91 0.66 -18.66
CA HIS A 102 1.51 1.33 -17.50
C HIS A 102 0.94 0.89 -16.15
N HIS A 103 -0.17 0.13 -16.13
CA HIS A 103 -0.73 -0.38 -14.89
C HIS A 103 -0.10 -1.73 -14.51
N LYS A 104 -0.13 -2.73 -15.41
CA LYS A 104 0.15 -4.14 -15.08
C LYS A 104 1.14 -4.84 -16.00
N GLU A 105 1.16 -4.52 -17.29
CA GLU A 105 1.75 -5.43 -18.29
C GLU A 105 3.11 -4.95 -18.85
N GLY A 106 3.31 -3.64 -18.97
CA GLY A 106 4.49 -3.07 -19.60
C GLY A 106 5.75 -3.05 -18.73
N PRO A 107 6.91 -2.73 -19.34
CA PRO A 107 8.18 -2.59 -18.62
C PRO A 107 8.19 -1.39 -17.67
N GLU A 108 7.33 -0.40 -17.92
CA GLU A 108 7.09 0.77 -17.06
C GLU A 108 5.78 0.62 -16.28
N ALA A 109 5.26 -0.60 -16.13
CA ALA A 109 4.06 -0.81 -15.34
C ALA A 109 4.32 -0.48 -13.87
N ALA A 110 3.41 0.25 -13.22
CA ALA A 110 3.51 0.59 -11.80
C ALA A 110 3.63 -0.64 -10.88
N HIS A 111 3.10 -1.79 -11.31
CA HIS A 111 3.22 -3.05 -10.58
C HIS A 111 4.55 -3.78 -10.81
N ASN A 112 5.25 -3.50 -11.91
CA ASN A 112 6.46 -4.22 -12.31
C ASN A 112 7.75 -3.40 -12.10
N ASN A 113 7.65 -2.07 -12.16
CA ASN A 113 8.80 -1.18 -12.17
C ASN A 113 8.86 -0.33 -10.89
N GLN A 114 9.90 -0.57 -10.08
CA GLN A 114 10.09 0.16 -8.83
C GLN A 114 10.31 1.66 -9.04
N ALA A 115 11.06 2.07 -10.08
CA ALA A 115 11.32 3.48 -10.35
C ALA A 115 10.03 4.24 -10.69
N ILE A 116 9.15 3.63 -11.49
CA ILE A 116 7.83 4.19 -11.80
C ILE A 116 6.96 4.29 -10.55
N ARG A 117 6.99 3.27 -9.71
CA ARG A 117 6.22 3.28 -8.46
C ARG A 117 6.72 4.36 -7.49
N GLU A 118 8.04 4.55 -7.40
CA GLU A 118 8.63 5.62 -6.60
C GLU A 118 8.35 7.02 -7.17
N LEU A 119 8.35 7.17 -8.50
CA LEU A 119 7.90 8.38 -9.18
C LEU A 119 6.45 8.72 -8.79
N LEU A 120 5.52 7.76 -8.89
CA LEU A 120 4.13 7.98 -8.49
C LEU A 120 4.02 8.36 -7.02
N CYS A 121 4.75 7.68 -6.11
CA CYS A 121 4.76 8.04 -4.69
C CYS A 121 5.30 9.46 -4.44
N ARG A 122 6.31 9.90 -5.21
CA ARG A 122 6.86 11.25 -5.12
C ARG A 122 5.82 12.28 -5.53
N ASP A 123 5.15 12.06 -6.66
CA ASP A 123 4.08 12.93 -7.15
C ASP A 123 2.90 12.98 -6.16
N ALA A 124 2.56 11.83 -5.56
CA ALA A 124 1.53 11.75 -4.53
C ALA A 124 1.89 12.54 -3.28
N GLN A 125 3.14 12.45 -2.81
CA GLN A 125 3.60 13.23 -1.66
C GLN A 125 3.58 14.73 -1.97
N ALA A 126 4.06 15.14 -3.15
CA ALA A 126 4.05 16.54 -3.56
C ALA A 126 2.60 17.09 -3.63
N ALA A 127 1.69 16.38 -4.29
CA ALA A 127 0.28 16.77 -4.37
C ALA A 127 -0.39 16.81 -2.99
N PHE A 128 -0.09 15.84 -2.13
CA PHE A 128 -0.61 15.80 -0.76
C PHE A 128 -0.19 17.03 0.04
N MET A 129 1.09 17.39 0.01
CA MET A 129 1.60 18.54 0.76
C MET A 129 1.05 19.88 0.27
N MET A 130 0.72 19.98 -1.02
CA MET A 130 0.08 21.17 -1.59
C MET A 130 -1.38 21.31 -1.17
N GLU A 131 -2.15 20.21 -1.21
CA GLU A 131 -3.57 20.20 -0.89
C GLU A 131 -3.85 20.21 0.62
N TYR A 132 -3.04 19.48 1.39
CA TYR A 132 -3.22 19.26 2.83
C TYR A 132 -2.06 19.85 3.63
N GLN A 133 -1.94 21.17 3.62
CA GLN A 133 -0.84 21.90 4.27
C GLN A 133 -0.85 21.75 5.79
N GLU A 134 -2.01 21.47 6.40
CA GLU A 134 -2.14 21.22 7.83
C GLU A 134 -1.82 19.77 8.25
N LEU A 135 -1.62 18.86 7.30
CA LEU A 135 -1.34 17.45 7.57
C LEU A 135 0.11 17.09 7.31
N GLU A 136 0.69 16.36 8.24
CA GLU A 136 2.07 15.87 8.13
C GLU A 136 2.12 14.53 7.40
N TRP A 137 2.66 14.52 6.17
CA TRP A 137 2.83 13.31 5.36
C TRP A 137 3.47 12.15 6.14
N MET A 138 4.54 12.46 6.90
CA MET A 138 5.29 11.46 7.66
C MET A 138 4.50 10.81 8.79
N GLN A 139 3.51 11.51 9.37
CA GLN A 139 2.64 10.93 10.40
C GLN A 139 1.70 9.86 9.81
N ILE A 140 1.29 10.03 8.55
CA ILE A 140 0.31 9.18 7.88
C ILE A 140 1.01 8.02 7.16
N PHE A 141 1.97 8.33 6.27
CA PHE A 141 2.55 7.36 5.34
C PHE A 141 3.90 6.79 5.80
N LYS A 142 4.53 7.40 6.80
CA LYS A 142 5.75 6.91 7.49
C LYS A 142 6.98 6.69 6.57
N LYS A 143 6.96 7.19 5.33
CA LYS A 143 8.07 7.11 4.38
C LYS A 143 8.13 8.38 3.54
N ASN A 144 9.32 8.99 3.47
CA ASN A 144 9.57 10.15 2.62
C ASN A 144 10.00 9.70 1.21
N TYR A 145 9.42 10.30 0.17
CA TYR A 145 9.69 10.05 -1.25
C TYR A 145 10.29 11.27 -1.98
N LEU A 146 10.31 12.45 -1.34
CA LEU A 146 10.93 13.67 -1.90
C LEU A 146 12.44 13.71 -1.70
N GLU A 147 12.96 13.13 -0.61
CA GLU A 147 14.39 13.12 -0.26
C GLU A 147 15.16 11.91 -0.78
N ALA A 148 14.49 11.01 -1.52
CA ALA A 148 15.16 9.85 -2.09
C ALA A 148 16.13 10.32 -3.21
N PRO A 149 17.43 9.94 -3.17
CA PRO A 149 18.38 10.35 -4.17
C PRO A 149 17.89 9.90 -5.55
N THR A 150 17.78 10.85 -6.48
CA THR A 150 17.53 10.59 -7.89
C THR A 150 18.69 9.74 -8.42
N LEU A 151 18.41 8.50 -8.83
CA LEU A 151 19.37 7.63 -9.52
C LEU A 151 19.76 8.22 -10.88
#